data_AF-A0A1H1W076-F1
#
_entry.id   AF-A0A1H1W076-F1
#
_cell.length_a   1.000
_cell.length_b   1.000
_cell.length_c   1.000
_cell.angle_alpha   90.00
_cell.angle_beta   90.00
_cell.angle_gamma   90.00
#
_symmetry.space_group_name_H-M   'P 1'
#
loop_
_entity.id
_entity.type
_entity.pdbx_description
1 polymer ?
#
loop_
_entity_poly.entity_id
_entity_poly.type
_entity_poly.pdbx_seq_one_letter_code
_entity_poly.pdbx_strand_id
1 'polypeptide(L)'
;MVTRRSALLLLAALGLGRGSAQAATTSPATTLTVTPTGDYFATVQAHLNTLARRADTGTRYTLQFAPGTYHLRNQWTVTGLQNVHLTSQDPAHPAVLTKGATWGGEYIARFYFGANIRVSDLSFVGNHVYTPADSVVHWADQGLWFASCHDTRVDHCTFTDIGNAAIRHNTSLDDAPGVHSYDHVIEDCTFNNCWQVTTTQEGGTKHGGSRYWTFQRNTLNRMRGAVKFASRTPGAHHGKILDNTWTPTTTNAAVELCSVDEVEVRGNTFTGIRGFVVNGYTNTAQPVGFPWGTNITFAGNTVDGAGDVFRLSFDAYPNGADPTGSNLVIDDNDISHVRTTDSDAIRVANGRVVGLRFTDNRFSAMGSRIVHAFGSSTGVVIAGNSRDGARYP
;
A
#
# COMPACT_ATOMS: atom_id res chain seq x y z
N MET A 1 31.16 -34.86 28.66
CA MET A 1 32.33 -34.83 27.75
C MET A 1 31.96 -35.73 26.58
N VAL A 2 31.70 -35.26 25.37
CA VAL A 2 32.48 -34.34 24.52
C VAL A 2 31.52 -33.35 23.85
N THR A 3 31.90 -32.08 23.95
CA THR A 3 31.30 -30.89 23.32
C THR A 3 31.45 -30.87 21.79
N ARG A 4 30.53 -30.17 21.11
CA ARG A 4 30.63 -29.39 19.83
C ARG A 4 29.35 -29.63 19.02
N ARG A 5 28.69 -28.65 18.38
CA ARG A 5 28.98 -27.25 18.07
C ARG A 5 27.66 -26.57 17.73
N SER A 6 27.44 -25.38 18.29
CA SER A 6 26.45 -24.41 17.84
C SER A 6 26.76 -23.99 16.41
N ALA A 7 25.80 -24.15 15.49
CA ALA A 7 25.88 -23.60 14.15
C ALA A 7 25.04 -22.31 14.14
N LEU A 8 25.77 -21.20 14.22
CA LEU A 8 25.31 -19.84 13.99
C LEU A 8 24.82 -19.74 12.54
N LEU A 9 23.53 -19.49 12.33
CA LEU A 9 23.00 -19.24 10.98
C LEU A 9 23.36 -17.80 10.58
N LEU A 10 24.22 -17.71 9.58
CA LEU A 10 24.72 -16.48 8.98
C LEU A 10 23.60 -15.81 8.19
N LEU A 11 23.20 -14.60 8.60
CA LEU A 11 22.32 -13.71 7.85
C LEU A 11 23.04 -13.30 6.56
N ALA A 12 22.63 -13.86 5.42
CA ALA A 12 23.10 -13.42 4.11
C ALA A 12 22.33 -12.16 3.68
N ALA A 13 22.78 -11.01 4.18
CA ALA A 13 22.46 -9.71 3.61
C ALA A 13 23.26 -9.53 2.31
N LEU A 14 22.68 -9.89 1.17
CA LEU A 14 23.25 -9.58 -0.16
C LEU A 14 22.11 -9.33 -1.15
N GLY A 15 21.82 -8.04 -1.37
CA GLY A 15 20.82 -7.56 -2.32
C GLY A 15 20.52 -6.06 -2.22
N LEU A 16 21.42 -5.26 -1.64
CA LEU A 16 21.37 -3.80 -1.72
C LEU A 16 22.39 -3.36 -2.78
N GLY A 17 21.89 -3.07 -3.96
CA GLY A 17 22.60 -2.42 -5.06
C GLY A 17 21.57 -2.19 -6.16
N ARG A 18 21.06 -0.99 -6.39
CA ARG A 18 21.78 0.27 -6.55
C ARG A 18 20.93 1.44 -6.03
N GLY A 19 21.17 1.86 -4.79
CA GLY A 19 20.97 3.27 -4.45
C GLY A 19 22.26 3.97 -4.82
N SER A 20 22.31 4.67 -5.95
CA SER A 20 23.33 5.68 -6.16
C SER A 20 23.14 6.71 -5.06
N ALA A 21 23.93 6.58 -3.99
CA ALA A 21 24.21 7.66 -3.07
C ALA A 21 24.97 8.73 -3.85
N GLN A 22 24.23 9.50 -4.64
CA GLN A 22 24.66 10.84 -4.99
C GLN A 22 24.66 11.57 -3.66
N ALA A 23 25.85 11.84 -3.14
CA ALA A 23 26.03 12.74 -2.01
C ALA A 23 25.22 14.00 -2.34
N ALA A 24 24.13 14.20 -1.61
CA ALA A 24 23.31 15.38 -1.74
C ALA A 24 24.18 16.56 -1.33
N THR A 25 24.78 17.23 -2.29
CA THR A 25 25.24 18.59 -2.13
C THR A 25 23.99 19.39 -1.78
N THR A 26 23.80 19.65 -0.49
CA THR A 26 22.68 20.41 0.05
C THR A 26 22.87 21.87 -0.35
N SER A 27 22.53 22.20 -1.59
CA SER A 27 22.14 23.56 -1.92
C SER A 27 21.00 23.95 -0.96
N PRO A 28 21.03 25.14 -0.35
CA PRO A 28 19.97 25.58 0.55
C PRO A 28 18.63 25.50 -0.19
N ALA A 29 17.66 24.80 0.39
CA ALA A 29 16.35 24.61 -0.24
C ALA A 29 15.65 25.96 -0.38
N THR A 30 15.32 26.35 -1.62
CA THR A 30 14.52 27.55 -1.86
C THR A 30 13.10 27.28 -1.37
N THR A 31 12.64 28.09 -0.41
CA THR A 31 11.34 27.89 0.25
C THR A 31 10.31 28.90 -0.28
N LEU A 32 9.16 28.39 -0.69
CA LEU A 32 7.96 29.16 -1.03
C LEU A 32 6.92 28.91 0.07
N THR A 33 6.38 29.96 0.68
CA THR A 33 5.41 29.84 1.77
C THR A 33 3.99 30.12 1.30
N VAL A 34 3.04 29.33 1.77
CA VAL A 34 1.60 29.51 1.54
C VAL A 34 0.89 29.71 2.87
N THR A 35 0.07 30.74 3.00
CA THR A 35 -0.75 31.01 4.19
C THR A 35 -2.20 30.56 3.98
N PRO A 36 -2.95 30.20 5.03
CA PRO A 36 -4.38 29.82 4.92
C PRO A 36 -5.32 31.01 4.65
N THR A 37 -4.79 32.23 4.56
CA THR A 37 -5.52 33.45 4.23
C THR A 37 -5.38 33.82 2.75
N GLY A 38 -6.40 34.48 2.19
CA GLY A 38 -6.43 34.86 0.77
C GLY A 38 -6.81 33.70 -0.16
N ASP A 39 -6.42 33.78 -1.42
CA ASP A 39 -6.66 32.73 -2.41
C ASP A 39 -5.52 31.71 -2.44
N TYR A 40 -5.36 30.96 -1.34
CA TYR A 40 -4.33 29.93 -1.22
C TYR A 40 -4.43 28.86 -2.31
N PHE A 41 -5.62 28.59 -2.86
CA PHE A 41 -5.77 27.62 -3.92
C PHE A 41 -5.02 28.08 -5.17
N ALA A 42 -5.27 29.31 -5.63
CA ALA A 42 -4.58 29.88 -6.77
C ALA A 42 -3.08 30.05 -6.50
N THR A 43 -2.70 30.46 -5.28
CA THR A 43 -1.30 30.60 -4.89
C THR A 43 -0.55 29.27 -4.98
N VAL A 44 -1.09 28.19 -4.41
CA VAL A 44 -0.48 26.86 -4.49
C VAL A 44 -0.35 26.40 -5.93
N GLN A 45 -1.43 26.51 -6.72
CA GLN A 45 -1.41 26.09 -8.13
C GLN A 45 -0.37 26.89 -8.94
N ALA A 46 -0.24 28.20 -8.69
CA ALA A 46 0.77 29.05 -9.32
C ALA A 46 2.19 28.60 -8.93
N HIS A 47 2.45 28.35 -7.65
CA HIS A 47 3.75 27.85 -7.19
C HIS A 47 4.09 26.49 -7.81
N LEU A 48 3.15 25.54 -7.81
CA LEU A 48 3.36 24.23 -8.44
C LEU A 48 3.67 24.37 -9.93
N ASN A 49 2.95 25.23 -10.65
CA ASN A 49 3.19 25.50 -12.08
C ASN A 49 4.57 26.13 -12.32
N THR A 50 5.00 27.06 -11.48
CA THR A 50 6.34 27.67 -11.57
C THR A 50 7.42 26.62 -11.31
N LEU A 51 7.27 25.82 -10.25
CA LEU A 51 8.24 24.77 -9.89
C LEU A 51 8.36 23.70 -10.97
N ALA A 52 7.26 23.35 -11.64
CA ALA A 52 7.27 22.37 -12.74
C ALA A 52 7.92 22.89 -14.04
N ARG A 53 8.03 24.21 -14.21
CA ARG A 53 8.60 24.84 -15.43
C ARG A 53 10.04 25.32 -15.26
N ARG A 54 10.63 25.11 -14.08
CA ARG A 54 11.98 25.61 -13.78
C ARG A 54 13.03 24.84 -14.58
N ALA A 55 14.09 25.54 -15.00
CA ALA A 55 15.20 24.92 -15.72
C ALA A 55 16.16 24.17 -14.78
N ASP A 56 16.25 24.58 -13.51
CA ASP A 56 17.11 24.00 -12.48
C ASP A 56 16.43 22.80 -11.79
N THR A 57 16.09 21.77 -12.56
CA THR A 57 15.34 20.63 -12.01
C THR A 57 16.09 19.94 -10.88
N GLY A 58 17.43 19.95 -10.84
CA GLY A 58 18.25 19.36 -9.78
C GLY A 58 18.24 20.08 -8.42
N THR A 59 17.78 21.34 -8.35
CA THR A 59 17.72 22.10 -7.08
C THR A 59 16.51 21.64 -6.25
N ARG A 60 16.68 21.42 -4.95
CA ARG A 60 15.54 21.12 -4.07
C ARG A 60 14.76 22.39 -3.72
N TYR A 61 13.45 22.35 -3.88
CA TYR A 61 12.54 23.40 -3.40
C TYR A 61 11.58 22.87 -2.35
N THR A 62 11.21 23.73 -1.42
CA THR A 62 10.19 23.45 -0.41
C THR A 62 8.98 24.35 -0.66
N LEU A 63 7.79 23.75 -0.79
CA LEU A 63 6.52 24.46 -0.70
C LEU A 63 5.98 24.25 0.71
N GLN A 64 6.09 25.28 1.53
CA GLN A 64 5.81 25.22 2.97
C GLN A 64 4.46 25.87 3.30
N PHE A 65 3.59 25.13 3.98
CA PHE A 65 2.27 25.60 4.39
C PHE A 65 2.31 26.08 5.84
N ALA A 66 1.97 27.35 6.07
CA ALA A 66 1.79 27.88 7.42
C ALA A 66 0.67 27.10 8.16
N PRO A 67 0.73 27.00 9.50
CA PRO A 67 -0.31 26.29 10.25
C PRO A 67 -1.70 26.87 10.01
N GLY A 68 -2.70 25.99 9.99
CA GLY A 68 -4.11 26.37 9.82
C GLY A 68 -4.84 25.50 8.81
N THR A 69 -6.11 25.83 8.59
CA THR A 69 -7.02 25.07 7.73
C THR A 69 -7.19 25.75 6.37
N TYR A 70 -6.99 24.96 5.31
CA TYR A 70 -7.12 25.35 3.92
C TYR A 70 -8.36 24.65 3.35
N HIS A 71 -9.47 25.39 3.20
CA HIS A 71 -10.73 24.90 2.64
C HIS A 71 -10.71 24.90 1.11
N LEU A 72 -10.14 23.86 0.55
CA LEU A 72 -9.96 23.71 -0.89
C LEU A 72 -11.31 23.62 -1.61
N ARG A 73 -11.41 24.30 -2.75
CA ARG A 73 -12.62 24.27 -3.60
C ARG A 73 -12.45 23.39 -4.83
N ASN A 74 -11.22 23.06 -5.19
CA ASN A 74 -10.90 22.24 -6.36
C ASN A 74 -9.56 21.53 -6.18
N GLN A 75 -9.26 20.61 -7.09
CA GLN A 75 -8.01 19.86 -7.13
C GLN A 75 -6.83 20.68 -7.64
N TRP A 76 -5.64 20.45 -7.07
CA TRP A 76 -4.40 20.86 -7.71
C TRP A 76 -3.98 19.83 -8.74
N THR A 77 -3.46 20.27 -9.87
CA THR A 77 -2.93 19.37 -10.91
C THR A 77 -1.64 19.94 -11.46
N VAL A 78 -0.59 19.12 -11.47
CA VAL A 78 0.72 19.50 -11.99
C VAL A 78 1.36 18.32 -12.71
N THR A 79 2.01 18.63 -13.83
CA THR A 79 2.76 17.66 -14.63
C THR A 79 4.23 18.01 -14.59
N GLY A 80 5.11 17.01 -14.44
CA GLY A 80 6.56 17.22 -14.52
C GLY A 80 7.17 17.89 -13.30
N LEU A 81 6.53 17.80 -12.13
CA LEU A 81 7.11 18.35 -10.89
C LEU A 81 8.34 17.52 -10.48
N GLN A 82 9.47 18.18 -10.23
CA GLN A 82 10.74 17.50 -9.89
C GLN A 82 11.38 18.07 -8.63
N ASN A 83 11.94 17.23 -7.76
CA ASN A 83 12.73 17.64 -6.59
C ASN A 83 12.02 18.71 -5.71
N VAL A 84 10.78 18.42 -5.32
CA VAL A 84 9.94 19.33 -4.49
C VAL A 84 9.49 18.62 -3.22
N HIS A 85 9.57 19.34 -2.10
CA HIS A 85 9.04 18.92 -0.81
C HIS A 85 7.85 19.81 -0.42
N LEU A 86 6.65 19.23 -0.34
CA LEU A 86 5.46 19.88 0.19
C LEU A 86 5.37 19.52 1.68
N THR A 87 5.30 20.52 2.55
CA THR A 87 5.28 20.26 4.00
C THR A 87 4.62 21.37 4.81
N SER A 88 4.20 21.08 6.04
CA SER A 88 3.81 22.13 6.96
C SER A 88 5.03 22.83 7.57
N GLN A 89 4.86 24.09 7.93
CA GLN A 89 5.84 24.86 8.68
C GLN A 89 5.99 24.38 10.13
N ASP A 90 4.91 23.87 10.73
CA ASP A 90 4.88 23.37 12.10
C ASP A 90 4.30 21.94 12.13
N PRO A 91 5.15 20.90 12.22
CA PRO A 91 4.69 19.52 12.34
C PRO A 91 3.84 19.23 13.57
N ALA A 92 3.96 20.02 14.65
CA ALA A 92 3.12 19.85 15.85
C ALA A 92 1.70 20.40 15.65
N HIS A 93 1.52 21.34 14.71
CA HIS A 93 0.24 21.93 14.32
C HIS A 93 0.13 21.96 12.79
N PRO A 94 0.05 20.78 12.15
CA PRO A 94 0.20 20.67 10.72
C PRO A 94 -0.89 21.44 9.97
N ALA A 95 -0.54 21.97 8.80
CA ALA A 95 -1.51 22.53 7.89
C ALA A 95 -2.55 21.46 7.47
N VAL A 96 -3.82 21.84 7.56
CA VAL A 96 -4.96 20.96 7.28
C VAL A 96 -5.55 21.31 5.91
N LEU A 97 -5.34 20.45 4.93
CA LEU A 97 -5.89 20.55 3.59
C LEU A 97 -7.22 19.80 3.54
N THR A 98 -8.32 20.54 3.65
CA THR A 98 -9.67 19.97 3.71
C THR A 98 -10.44 20.30 2.44
N LYS A 99 -11.18 19.32 1.91
CA LYS A 99 -12.16 19.60 0.87
C LYS A 99 -13.31 20.41 1.44
N GLY A 100 -13.59 21.56 0.86
CA GLY A 100 -14.70 22.43 1.25
C GLY A 100 -16.05 21.96 0.72
N ALA A 101 -17.13 22.58 1.20
CA ALA A 101 -18.50 22.22 0.81
C ALA A 101 -18.80 22.36 -0.69
N THR A 102 -18.05 23.20 -1.42
CA THR A 102 -18.20 23.43 -2.86
C THR A 102 -17.13 22.69 -3.68
N TRP A 103 -16.65 21.54 -3.19
CA TRP A 103 -15.59 20.77 -3.83
C TRP A 103 -15.96 20.34 -5.26
N GLY A 104 -15.17 20.79 -6.25
CA GLY A 104 -15.40 20.52 -7.67
C GLY A 104 -14.43 19.52 -8.33
N GLY A 105 -13.52 18.93 -7.58
CA GLY A 105 -12.51 17.99 -8.08
C GLY A 105 -12.78 16.55 -7.64
N GLU A 106 -11.78 15.69 -7.81
CA GLU A 106 -11.80 14.32 -7.27
C GLU A 106 -10.71 14.11 -6.21
N TYR A 107 -9.50 14.63 -6.48
CA TYR A 107 -8.32 14.48 -5.62
C TYR A 107 -7.93 15.84 -5.02
N ILE A 108 -7.35 15.86 -3.82
CA ILE A 108 -6.74 17.09 -3.28
C ILE A 108 -5.61 17.57 -4.20
N ALA A 109 -4.73 16.64 -4.62
CA ALA A 109 -3.66 16.94 -5.55
C ALA A 109 -3.40 15.77 -6.51
N ARG A 110 -3.13 16.10 -7.76
CA ARG A 110 -2.67 15.18 -8.81
C ARG A 110 -1.30 15.59 -9.32
N PHE A 111 -0.37 14.65 -9.30
CA PHE A 111 0.97 14.76 -9.84
C PHE A 111 1.09 13.79 -11.02
N TYR A 112 1.40 14.31 -12.19
CA TYR A 112 1.64 13.51 -13.39
C TYR A 112 3.12 13.57 -13.78
N PHE A 113 3.70 12.43 -14.15
CA PHE A 113 5.07 12.37 -14.72
C PHE A 113 6.11 13.12 -13.87
N GLY A 114 5.98 13.03 -12.54
CA GLY A 114 6.84 13.72 -11.58
C GLY A 114 7.96 12.85 -11.02
N ALA A 115 8.98 13.47 -10.43
CA ALA A 115 10.15 12.79 -9.89
C ALA A 115 10.61 13.40 -8.56
N ASN A 116 11.02 12.58 -7.60
CA ASN A 116 11.53 13.03 -6.29
C ASN A 116 10.60 14.06 -5.62
N ILE A 117 9.34 13.65 -5.42
CA ILE A 117 8.31 14.45 -4.75
C ILE A 117 8.14 13.92 -3.33
N ARG A 118 8.35 14.79 -2.34
CA ARG A 118 8.07 14.48 -0.94
C ARG A 118 6.87 15.26 -0.45
N VAL A 119 5.97 14.61 0.27
CA VAL A 119 4.84 15.22 0.98
C VAL A 119 4.96 14.80 2.44
N SER A 120 5.15 15.74 3.36
CA SER A 120 5.26 15.40 4.78
C SER A 120 4.58 16.37 5.73
N ASP A 121 4.23 15.89 6.93
CA ASP A 121 3.76 16.73 8.03
C ASP A 121 2.49 17.55 7.66
N LEU A 122 1.61 16.96 6.84
CA LEU A 122 0.36 17.56 6.39
C LEU A 122 -0.83 16.70 6.81
N SER A 123 -1.97 17.34 7.05
CA SER A 123 -3.24 16.65 7.29
C SER A 123 -4.18 16.84 6.10
N PHE A 124 -4.71 15.74 5.59
CA PHE A 124 -5.65 15.70 4.46
C PHE A 124 -7.02 15.23 4.95
N VAL A 125 -8.06 16.00 4.64
CA VAL A 125 -9.43 15.70 5.06
C VAL A 125 -10.35 15.68 3.85
N GLY A 126 -11.09 14.58 3.68
CA GLY A 126 -12.07 14.41 2.62
C GLY A 126 -13.32 15.28 2.84
N ASN A 127 -14.32 15.10 1.98
CA ASN A 127 -15.60 15.82 2.09
C ASN A 127 -16.74 14.93 2.62
N HIS A 128 -16.51 13.64 2.84
CA HIS A 128 -17.53 12.70 3.29
C HIS A 128 -17.23 12.15 4.68
N VAL A 129 -18.05 12.50 5.67
CA VAL A 129 -17.96 11.91 7.01
C VAL A 129 -18.65 10.56 7.02
N TYR A 130 -17.84 9.53 7.22
CA TYR A 130 -18.22 8.15 7.06
C TYR A 130 -18.82 7.55 8.33
N THR A 131 -20.06 7.04 8.27
CA THR A 131 -20.74 6.35 9.39
C THR A 131 -20.56 4.83 9.30
N PRO A 132 -20.56 4.07 10.41
CA PRO A 132 -20.38 2.60 10.36
C PRO A 132 -21.35 1.85 9.43
N ALA A 133 -22.49 2.45 9.08
CA ALA A 133 -23.47 1.89 8.15
C ALA A 133 -23.12 2.13 6.66
N ASP A 134 -22.25 3.08 6.36
CA ASP A 134 -21.88 3.41 4.99
C ASP A 134 -21.10 2.24 4.36
N SER A 135 -21.59 1.75 3.21
CA SER A 135 -21.00 0.62 2.48
C SER A 135 -20.59 0.96 1.05
N VAL A 136 -20.77 2.22 0.64
CA VAL A 136 -20.54 2.70 -0.72
C VAL A 136 -19.20 3.45 -0.79
N VAL A 137 -18.44 3.19 -1.86
CA VAL A 137 -17.23 3.95 -2.21
C VAL A 137 -17.62 5.33 -2.73
N HIS A 138 -17.03 6.39 -2.21
CA HIS A 138 -17.23 7.76 -2.69
C HIS A 138 -16.12 8.16 -3.65
N TRP A 139 -16.30 7.89 -4.95
CA TRP A 139 -15.26 8.07 -5.98
C TRP A 139 -14.72 9.49 -6.09
N ALA A 140 -15.58 10.51 -5.99
CA ALA A 140 -15.19 11.91 -6.07
C ALA A 140 -14.39 12.41 -4.85
N ASP A 141 -14.18 11.55 -3.85
CA ASP A 141 -13.49 11.90 -2.62
C ASP A 141 -12.18 11.14 -2.42
N GLN A 142 -11.12 11.63 -3.07
CA GLN A 142 -9.76 11.08 -3.02
C GLN A 142 -8.74 12.09 -2.45
N GLY A 143 -7.64 11.60 -1.90
CA GLY A 143 -6.55 12.41 -1.35
C GLY A 143 -5.52 12.75 -2.42
N LEU A 144 -4.41 12.04 -2.44
CA LEU A 144 -3.28 12.29 -3.36
C LEU A 144 -3.25 11.29 -4.50
N TRP A 145 -2.91 11.76 -5.70
CA TRP A 145 -2.63 10.90 -6.84
C TRP A 145 -1.26 11.21 -7.43
N PHE A 146 -0.42 10.20 -7.53
CA PHE A 146 0.81 10.21 -8.31
C PHE A 146 0.65 9.24 -9.48
N ALA A 147 0.46 9.81 -10.66
CA ALA A 147 0.31 9.10 -11.93
C ALA A 147 1.64 9.14 -12.68
N SER A 148 2.20 7.97 -12.96
CA SER A 148 3.47 7.80 -13.68
C SER A 148 4.61 8.61 -13.06
N CYS A 149 4.65 8.67 -11.73
CA CYS A 149 5.70 9.36 -10.99
C CYS A 149 6.75 8.36 -10.50
N HIS A 150 7.93 8.85 -10.15
CA HIS A 150 8.93 8.02 -9.48
C HIS A 150 9.63 8.75 -8.33
N ASP A 151 10.25 7.97 -7.44
CA ASP A 151 10.91 8.47 -6.23
C ASP A 151 9.96 9.34 -5.38
N THR A 152 8.72 8.87 -5.15
CA THR A 152 7.76 9.63 -4.33
C THR A 152 7.80 9.18 -2.87
N ARG A 153 7.71 10.13 -1.94
CA ARG A 153 7.65 9.85 -0.50
C ARG A 153 6.51 10.61 0.14
N VAL A 154 5.64 9.90 0.84
CA VAL A 154 4.61 10.49 1.71
C VAL A 154 4.90 10.02 3.13
N ASP A 155 5.22 10.95 4.02
CA ASP A 155 5.63 10.61 5.39
C ASP A 155 5.06 11.53 6.45
N HIS A 156 4.80 11.03 7.66
CA HIS A 156 4.27 11.83 8.79
C HIS A 156 2.97 12.59 8.45
N CYS A 157 2.19 12.09 7.48
CA CYS A 157 0.93 12.70 7.07
C CYS A 157 -0.25 12.05 7.79
N THR A 158 -1.34 12.80 7.94
CA THR A 158 -2.63 12.25 8.40
C THR A 158 -3.64 12.33 7.27
N PHE A 159 -4.38 11.25 7.03
CA PHE A 159 -5.50 11.19 6.09
C PHE A 159 -6.75 10.83 6.87
N THR A 160 -7.80 11.66 6.78
CA THR A 160 -9.05 11.46 7.51
C THR A 160 -10.24 11.53 6.57
N ASP A 161 -11.17 10.58 6.72
CA ASP A 161 -12.47 10.59 6.04
C ASP A 161 -12.35 10.69 4.51
N ILE A 162 -11.46 9.90 3.90
CA ILE A 162 -11.28 9.88 2.44
C ILE A 162 -12.14 8.80 1.78
N GLY A 163 -13.05 9.24 0.92
CA GLY A 163 -14.03 8.47 0.17
C GLY A 163 -13.57 7.28 -0.66
N ASN A 164 -12.37 7.35 -1.24
CA ASN A 164 -11.82 6.30 -2.08
C ASN A 164 -10.31 6.13 -1.82
N ALA A 165 -9.42 6.62 -2.69
CA ALA A 165 -7.99 6.50 -2.44
C ALA A 165 -7.48 7.68 -1.59
N ALA A 166 -7.01 7.43 -0.37
CA ALA A 166 -6.22 8.39 0.41
C ALA A 166 -4.93 8.74 -0.34
N ILE A 167 -4.25 7.72 -0.87
CA ILE A 167 -3.12 7.86 -1.77
C ILE A 167 -3.28 6.85 -2.90
N ARG A 168 -3.02 7.32 -4.13
CA ARG A 168 -2.94 6.48 -5.32
C ARG A 168 -1.58 6.62 -6.00
N HIS A 169 -0.88 5.51 -6.17
CA HIS A 169 0.38 5.42 -6.91
C HIS A 169 0.19 4.49 -8.11
N ASN A 170 -0.03 5.02 -9.30
CA ASN A 170 -0.28 4.19 -10.47
C ASN A 170 0.28 4.83 -11.75
N THR A 171 -0.04 4.27 -12.91
CA THR A 171 0.32 4.84 -14.22
C THR A 171 -0.85 5.61 -14.83
N SER A 172 -0.53 6.56 -15.69
CA SER A 172 -1.48 7.26 -16.56
C SER A 172 -1.90 6.38 -17.75
N LEU A 173 -3.04 6.72 -18.36
CA LEU A 173 -3.64 6.02 -19.52
C LEU A 173 -2.80 6.04 -20.80
N ASP A 174 -1.81 6.93 -20.87
CA ASP A 174 -1.00 7.17 -22.07
C ASP A 174 0.32 6.37 -22.09
N ASP A 175 0.56 5.56 -21.06
CA ASP A 175 1.80 4.79 -20.96
C ASP A 175 1.77 3.54 -21.85
N ALA A 176 2.94 3.22 -22.42
CA ALA A 176 3.16 1.97 -23.14
C ALA A 176 3.12 0.77 -22.15
N PRO A 177 2.93 -0.47 -22.65
CA PRO A 177 3.12 -1.66 -21.82
C PRO A 177 4.52 -1.66 -21.20
N GLY A 178 4.60 -1.67 -19.87
CA GLY A 178 5.87 -1.49 -19.14
C GLY A 178 5.65 -1.03 -17.71
N VAL A 179 6.71 -0.58 -17.02
CA VAL A 179 6.61 0.01 -15.68
C VAL A 179 6.89 1.50 -15.76
N HIS A 180 5.95 2.31 -15.32
CA HIS A 180 6.02 3.77 -15.44
C HIS A 180 5.76 4.51 -14.11
N SER A 181 5.44 3.78 -13.04
CA SER A 181 5.30 4.30 -11.68
C SER A 181 6.14 3.44 -10.74
N TYR A 182 7.16 4.00 -10.08
CA TYR A 182 8.09 3.20 -9.29
C TYR A 182 8.78 3.97 -8.16
N ASP A 183 9.37 3.23 -7.22
CA ASP A 183 10.12 3.78 -6.07
C ASP A 183 9.26 4.73 -5.23
N HIS A 184 8.20 4.15 -4.67
CA HIS A 184 7.25 4.86 -3.83
C HIS A 184 7.37 4.43 -2.37
N VAL A 185 7.39 5.40 -1.46
CA VAL A 185 7.40 5.16 -0.02
C VAL A 185 6.25 5.90 0.64
N ILE A 186 5.45 5.18 1.42
CA ILE A 186 4.42 5.72 2.31
C ILE A 186 4.75 5.22 3.71
N GLU A 187 5.11 6.12 4.61
CA GLU A 187 5.56 5.70 5.94
C GLU A 187 5.21 6.66 7.06
N ASP A 188 5.12 6.13 8.27
CA ASP A 188 4.89 6.92 9.48
C ASP A 188 3.62 7.81 9.36
N CYS A 189 2.66 7.40 8.53
CA CYS A 189 1.40 8.11 8.30
C CYS A 189 0.25 7.49 9.12
N THR A 190 -0.79 8.29 9.35
CA THR A 190 -2.04 7.83 9.95
C THR A 190 -3.18 7.90 8.93
N PHE A 191 -3.91 6.80 8.77
CA PHE A 191 -5.10 6.70 7.93
C PHE A 191 -6.31 6.42 8.81
N ASN A 192 -7.19 7.42 8.95
CA ASN A 192 -8.39 7.35 9.77
C ASN A 192 -9.61 7.33 8.87
N ASN A 193 -10.41 6.26 8.93
CA ASN A 193 -11.69 6.16 8.22
C ASN A 193 -11.55 6.40 6.70
N CYS A 194 -10.43 5.96 6.12
CA CYS A 194 -10.17 6.02 4.69
C CYS A 194 -10.61 4.74 4.02
N TRP A 195 -11.01 4.82 2.74
CA TRP A 195 -11.36 3.63 1.99
C TRP A 195 -10.14 2.81 1.58
N GLN A 196 -9.17 3.38 0.88
CA GLN A 196 -7.99 2.61 0.47
C GLN A 196 -6.75 3.45 0.28
N VAL A 197 -5.62 2.74 0.23
CA VAL A 197 -4.35 3.22 -0.33
C VAL A 197 -3.99 2.23 -1.42
N THR A 198 -3.79 2.68 -2.66
CA THR A 198 -3.86 1.76 -3.80
C THR A 198 -2.90 2.07 -4.93
N THR A 199 -2.49 1.02 -5.66
CA THR A 199 -1.82 1.15 -6.96
C THR A 199 -2.73 0.86 -8.16
N THR A 200 -4.02 0.66 -7.90
CA THR A 200 -4.97 0.28 -8.95
C THR A 200 -5.12 1.41 -9.99
N GLN A 201 -5.00 1.07 -11.27
CA GLN A 201 -5.25 2.01 -12.36
C GLN A 201 -6.73 2.37 -12.47
N GLU A 202 -7.01 3.63 -12.77
CA GLU A 202 -8.36 4.17 -12.93
C GLU A 202 -8.75 4.12 -14.42
N GLY A 203 -9.83 3.38 -14.76
CA GLY A 203 -10.26 3.19 -16.16
C GLY A 203 -9.26 2.43 -17.06
N GLY A 204 -9.69 1.98 -18.24
CA GLY A 204 -8.82 1.50 -19.34
C GLY A 204 -7.96 0.24 -19.12
N THR A 205 -7.36 -0.22 -20.23
CA THR A 205 -6.39 -1.35 -20.30
C THR A 205 -5.00 -0.91 -20.80
N LYS A 206 -4.83 0.36 -21.16
CA LYS A 206 -3.57 0.94 -21.65
C LYS A 206 -2.83 1.58 -20.48
N HIS A 207 -2.09 0.77 -19.74
CA HIS A 207 -1.40 1.19 -18.53
C HIS A 207 -0.11 0.43 -18.32
N GLY A 208 0.85 1.03 -17.65
CA GLY A 208 1.99 0.30 -17.10
C GLY A 208 1.70 -0.32 -15.73
N GLY A 209 2.55 -1.26 -15.31
CA GLY A 209 2.61 -1.75 -13.93
C GLY A 209 3.27 -0.72 -13.00
N SER A 210 3.10 -0.92 -11.69
CA SER A 210 3.79 -0.16 -10.64
C SER A 210 4.73 -1.07 -9.85
N ARG A 211 5.95 -0.63 -9.52
CA ARG A 211 6.92 -1.46 -8.77
C ARG A 211 7.59 -0.72 -7.62
N TYR A 212 8.27 -1.44 -6.74
CA TYR A 212 9.00 -0.87 -5.59
C TYR A 212 8.09 0.03 -4.75
N TRP A 213 7.00 -0.56 -4.25
CA TRP A 213 6.00 0.14 -3.46
C TRP A 213 6.13 -0.26 -1.99
N THR A 214 6.63 0.66 -1.16
CA THR A 214 6.84 0.43 0.28
C THR A 214 5.78 1.18 1.08
N PHE A 215 5.03 0.44 1.88
CA PHE A 215 4.01 0.95 2.81
C PHE A 215 4.38 0.46 4.21
N GLN A 216 4.96 1.33 5.05
CA GLN A 216 5.55 0.89 6.31
C GLN A 216 5.33 1.79 7.53
N ARG A 217 5.27 1.19 8.73
CA ARG A 217 5.12 1.94 10.00
C ARG A 217 3.90 2.88 10.04
N ASN A 218 2.86 2.57 9.28
CA ASN A 218 1.64 3.36 9.26
C ASN A 218 0.65 2.86 10.31
N THR A 219 -0.21 3.77 10.77
CA THR A 219 -1.36 3.44 11.62
C THR A 219 -2.64 3.52 10.79
N LEU A 220 -3.42 2.45 10.77
CA LEU A 220 -4.65 2.32 9.99
C LEU A 220 -5.82 2.09 10.92
N ASN A 221 -6.67 3.10 11.05
CA ASN A 221 -7.79 3.11 11.96
C ASN A 221 -9.11 3.13 11.21
N ARG A 222 -9.94 2.12 11.43
CA ARG A 222 -11.28 2.01 10.83
C ARG A 222 -11.24 2.12 9.30
N MET A 223 -10.24 1.48 8.67
CA MET A 223 -10.19 1.40 7.22
C MET A 223 -11.46 0.74 6.68
N ARG A 224 -11.97 1.29 5.58
CA ARG A 224 -13.18 0.81 4.88
C ARG A 224 -12.86 -0.03 3.65
N GLY A 225 -11.60 -0.14 3.30
CA GLY A 225 -11.11 -1.02 2.26
C GLY A 225 -9.72 -1.46 2.64
N ALA A 226 -8.86 -1.61 1.65
CA ALA A 226 -7.56 -2.24 1.84
C ALA A 226 -6.40 -1.30 1.51
N VAL A 227 -5.25 -1.66 2.05
CA VAL A 227 -3.97 -1.35 1.40
C VAL A 227 -3.84 -2.31 0.22
N LYS A 228 -3.97 -1.77 -1.00
CA LYS A 228 -4.17 -2.56 -2.22
C LYS A 228 -3.01 -2.40 -3.18
N PHE A 229 -2.20 -3.44 -3.30
CA PHE A 229 -1.19 -3.55 -4.35
C PHE A 229 -1.79 -4.35 -5.52
N ALA A 230 -2.11 -3.65 -6.58
CA ALA A 230 -2.89 -4.18 -7.69
C ALA A 230 -2.34 -3.71 -9.03
N SER A 231 -2.47 -4.58 -10.04
CA SER A 231 -2.15 -4.23 -11.40
C SER A 231 -3.18 -4.73 -12.40
N ARG A 232 -3.33 -3.97 -13.47
CA ARG A 232 -4.09 -4.34 -14.67
C ARG A 232 -3.19 -4.81 -15.80
N THR A 233 -1.87 -4.69 -15.66
CA THR A 233 -0.88 -5.09 -16.66
C THR A 233 0.30 -5.81 -16.01
N PRO A 234 1.07 -6.62 -16.75
CA PRO A 234 2.24 -7.29 -16.19
C PRO A 234 3.30 -6.30 -15.71
N GLY A 235 4.13 -6.74 -14.77
CA GLY A 235 5.28 -5.98 -14.28
C GLY A 235 5.05 -5.23 -12.97
N ALA A 236 3.95 -5.47 -12.26
CA ALA A 236 3.81 -4.97 -10.90
C ALA A 236 4.44 -5.93 -9.89
N HIS A 237 5.54 -5.50 -9.27
CA HIS A 237 6.37 -6.32 -8.41
C HIS A 237 7.10 -5.51 -7.33
N HIS A 238 7.72 -6.18 -6.36
CA HIS A 238 8.46 -5.57 -5.25
C HIS A 238 7.58 -4.70 -4.34
N GLY A 239 6.43 -5.24 -3.91
CA GLY A 239 5.58 -4.61 -2.91
C GLY A 239 6.05 -4.94 -1.50
N LYS A 240 6.08 -3.97 -0.59
CA LYS A 240 6.46 -4.15 0.82
C LYS A 240 5.42 -3.51 1.72
N ILE A 241 4.83 -4.29 2.62
CA ILE A 241 3.85 -3.86 3.62
C ILE A 241 4.41 -4.25 4.98
N LEU A 242 5.08 -3.32 5.65
CA LEU A 242 5.97 -3.61 6.76
C LEU A 242 5.59 -2.87 8.05
N ASP A 243 5.56 -3.56 9.18
CA ASP A 243 5.48 -2.93 10.51
C ASP A 243 4.31 -1.95 10.69
N ASN A 244 3.21 -2.14 9.97
CA ASN A 244 2.03 -1.30 10.10
C ASN A 244 1.07 -1.87 11.16
N THR A 245 0.24 -1.00 11.73
CA THR A 245 -0.77 -1.36 12.73
C THR A 245 -2.17 -1.09 12.19
N TRP A 246 -3.00 -2.12 12.09
CA TRP A 246 -4.44 -2.01 11.84
C TRP A 246 -5.21 -2.16 13.14
N THR A 247 -6.09 -1.19 13.38
CA THR A 247 -7.17 -1.32 14.37
C THR A 247 -8.49 -1.62 13.63
N PRO A 248 -9.54 -2.12 14.33
CA PRO A 248 -10.68 -2.81 13.72
C PRO A 248 -11.21 -2.14 12.45
N THR A 249 -11.20 -2.89 11.35
CA THR A 249 -11.66 -2.46 10.03
C THR A 249 -13.09 -2.90 9.78
N THR A 250 -13.82 -2.17 8.93
CA THR A 250 -15.25 -2.45 8.69
C THR A 250 -15.51 -3.42 7.53
N THR A 251 -14.47 -3.86 6.79
CA THR A 251 -14.64 -4.51 5.47
C THR A 251 -13.83 -5.78 5.23
N ASN A 252 -13.88 -6.24 3.97
CA ASN A 252 -13.60 -7.60 3.53
C ASN A 252 -12.11 -7.98 3.52
N ALA A 253 -11.17 -7.04 3.46
CA ALA A 253 -9.74 -7.33 3.52
C ALA A 253 -8.93 -6.14 4.06
N ALA A 254 -7.89 -6.39 4.87
CA ALA A 254 -6.94 -5.35 5.29
C ALA A 254 -5.90 -5.06 4.19
N VAL A 255 -5.40 -6.12 3.54
CA VAL A 255 -4.47 -6.07 2.41
C VAL A 255 -5.07 -6.80 1.23
N GLU A 256 -5.00 -6.19 0.04
CA GLU A 256 -5.36 -6.82 -1.22
C GLU A 256 -4.16 -6.91 -2.17
N LEU A 257 -3.92 -8.10 -2.70
CA LEU A 257 -2.87 -8.37 -3.69
C LEU A 257 -3.54 -8.81 -5.00
N CYS A 258 -3.57 -7.96 -6.02
CA CYS A 258 -4.36 -8.21 -7.21
C CYS A 258 -3.47 -8.31 -8.45
N SER A 259 -3.17 -9.53 -8.89
CA SER A 259 -2.24 -9.83 -10.00
C SER A 259 -0.88 -9.13 -9.86
N VAL A 260 -0.15 -9.42 -8.77
CA VAL A 260 1.17 -8.85 -8.45
C VAL A 260 2.18 -9.92 -8.04
N ASP A 261 3.47 -9.61 -8.12
CA ASP A 261 4.59 -10.48 -7.74
C ASP A 261 5.50 -9.84 -6.67
N GLU A 262 6.36 -10.66 -6.06
CA GLU A 262 7.43 -10.22 -5.15
C GLU A 262 6.92 -9.30 -4.04
N VAL A 263 5.94 -9.79 -3.28
CA VAL A 263 5.28 -9.02 -2.22
C VAL A 263 5.67 -9.56 -0.86
N GLU A 264 6.07 -8.67 0.03
CA GLU A 264 6.35 -8.97 1.42
C GLU A 264 5.36 -8.25 2.34
N VAL A 265 4.64 -9.03 3.16
CA VAL A 265 3.79 -8.56 4.25
C VAL A 265 4.41 -9.05 5.56
N ARG A 266 5.14 -8.17 6.26
CA ARG A 266 5.94 -8.58 7.42
C ARG A 266 5.83 -7.63 8.62
N GLY A 267 5.87 -8.20 9.83
CA GLY A 267 5.99 -7.42 11.07
C GLY A 267 4.73 -6.61 11.42
N ASN A 268 3.62 -6.84 10.70
CA ASN A 268 2.41 -6.05 10.89
C ASN A 268 1.58 -6.57 12.06
N THR A 269 0.82 -5.67 12.69
CA THR A 269 -0.19 -6.00 13.69
C THR A 269 -1.58 -5.76 13.12
N PHE A 270 -2.41 -6.80 13.12
CA PHE A 270 -3.79 -6.76 12.63
C PHE A 270 -4.77 -7.07 13.75
N THR A 271 -5.56 -6.08 14.17
CA THR A 271 -6.57 -6.26 15.23
C THR A 271 -7.97 -6.07 14.68
N GLY A 272 -8.85 -7.03 14.90
CA GLY A 272 -10.29 -6.89 14.63
C GLY A 272 -10.65 -6.79 13.15
N ILE A 273 -9.95 -7.49 12.26
CA ILE A 273 -10.20 -7.44 10.82
C ILE A 273 -11.46 -8.22 10.46
N ARG A 274 -12.49 -7.57 9.91
CA ARG A 274 -13.78 -8.23 9.66
C ARG A 274 -13.68 -9.39 8.67
N GLY A 275 -12.98 -9.22 7.56
CA GLY A 275 -12.74 -10.26 6.55
C GLY A 275 -11.34 -10.85 6.62
N PHE A 276 -10.62 -10.83 5.50
CA PHE A 276 -9.25 -11.34 5.37
C PHE A 276 -8.20 -10.37 5.92
N VAL A 277 -7.13 -10.87 6.53
CA VAL A 277 -5.91 -10.07 6.73
C VAL A 277 -5.26 -9.79 5.38
N VAL A 278 -4.98 -10.83 4.60
CA VAL A 278 -4.51 -10.72 3.21
C VAL A 278 -5.45 -11.48 2.28
N ASN A 279 -5.93 -10.80 1.26
CA ASN A 279 -6.69 -11.40 0.17
C ASN A 279 -6.00 -11.13 -1.18
N GLY A 280 -5.29 -12.12 -1.70
CA GLY A 280 -4.72 -12.09 -3.03
C GLY A 280 -5.57 -12.84 -4.06
N TYR A 281 -5.72 -12.27 -5.26
CA TYR A 281 -6.56 -12.84 -6.31
C TYR A 281 -6.19 -12.37 -7.72
N THR A 282 -6.58 -13.15 -8.73
CA THR A 282 -6.44 -12.78 -10.14
C THR A 282 -7.34 -11.57 -10.47
N ASN A 283 -6.78 -10.57 -11.13
CA ASN A 283 -7.54 -9.45 -11.69
C ASN A 283 -8.32 -9.86 -12.95
N THR A 284 -9.45 -10.54 -12.77
CA THR A 284 -10.30 -11.04 -13.86
C THR A 284 -10.95 -9.94 -14.70
N ALA A 285 -10.81 -8.66 -14.33
CA ALA A 285 -11.20 -7.54 -15.18
C ALA A 285 -10.27 -7.34 -16.39
N GLN A 286 -9.11 -8.02 -16.46
CA GLN A 286 -8.18 -7.91 -17.57
C GLN A 286 -8.51 -8.91 -18.68
N PRO A 287 -8.66 -8.47 -19.95
CA PRO A 287 -9.05 -9.35 -21.04
C PRO A 287 -7.94 -10.35 -21.42
N VAL A 288 -6.67 -9.98 -21.20
CA VAL A 288 -5.51 -10.82 -21.50
C VAL A 288 -4.79 -11.11 -20.20
N GLY A 289 -4.68 -12.38 -19.85
CA GLY A 289 -3.98 -12.82 -18.66
C GLY A 289 -2.47 -12.68 -18.73
N PHE A 290 -1.86 -12.57 -17.55
CA PHE A 290 -0.42 -12.58 -17.34
C PHE A 290 -0.06 -13.33 -16.05
N PRO A 291 1.17 -13.89 -15.94
CA PRO A 291 1.63 -14.55 -14.72
C PRO A 291 1.59 -13.61 -13.51
N TRP A 292 1.29 -14.15 -12.33
CA TRP A 292 1.36 -13.43 -11.05
C TRP A 292 1.48 -14.42 -9.88
N GLY A 293 1.75 -13.91 -8.69
CA GLY A 293 1.77 -14.69 -7.44
C GLY A 293 3.10 -15.41 -7.17
N THR A 294 4.19 -14.92 -7.75
CA THR A 294 5.55 -15.38 -7.48
C THR A 294 6.16 -14.62 -6.31
N ASN A 295 6.87 -15.33 -5.41
CA ASN A 295 7.60 -14.77 -4.26
C ASN A 295 6.70 -13.91 -3.34
N ILE A 296 5.61 -14.50 -2.85
CA ILE A 296 4.73 -13.85 -1.88
C ILE A 296 5.11 -14.31 -0.47
N THR A 297 5.34 -13.36 0.44
CA THR A 297 5.72 -13.62 1.83
C THR A 297 4.70 -12.98 2.78
N PHE A 298 4.23 -13.77 3.75
CA PHE A 298 3.44 -13.32 4.90
C PHE A 298 4.13 -13.83 6.18
N ALA A 299 4.95 -12.99 6.83
CA ALA A 299 5.80 -13.46 7.92
C ALA A 299 5.92 -12.52 9.12
N GLY A 300 6.12 -13.07 10.32
CA GLY A 300 6.35 -12.24 11.52
C GLY A 300 5.18 -11.33 11.88
N ASN A 301 3.96 -11.62 11.43
CA ASN A 301 2.79 -10.77 11.70
C ASN A 301 2.06 -11.24 12.96
N THR A 302 1.45 -10.30 13.66
CA THR A 302 0.50 -10.57 14.76
C THR A 302 -0.93 -10.33 14.26
N VAL A 303 -1.79 -11.32 14.41
CA VAL A 303 -3.21 -11.26 14.04
C VAL A 303 -4.05 -11.59 15.27
N ASP A 304 -4.93 -10.68 15.66
CA ASP A 304 -5.90 -10.88 16.73
C ASP A 304 -7.30 -10.49 16.25
N GLY A 305 -8.19 -11.48 16.13
CA GLY A 305 -9.58 -11.24 15.79
C GLY A 305 -9.83 -10.95 14.31
N ALA A 306 -9.58 -11.92 13.43
CA ALA A 306 -9.86 -11.82 12.01
C ALA A 306 -11.08 -12.65 11.57
N GLY A 307 -11.75 -12.29 10.48
CA GLY A 307 -12.70 -13.18 9.81
C GLY A 307 -11.98 -14.39 9.23
N ASP A 308 -10.91 -14.10 8.50
CA ASP A 308 -10.04 -15.04 7.80
C ASP A 308 -8.62 -14.45 7.76
N VAL A 309 -7.58 -15.25 7.52
CA VAL A 309 -6.20 -14.74 7.60
C VAL A 309 -5.64 -14.50 6.21
N PHE A 310 -5.42 -15.55 5.43
CA PHE A 310 -4.65 -15.43 4.20
C PHE A 310 -5.28 -16.25 3.08
N ARG A 311 -5.51 -15.61 1.93
CA ARG A 311 -5.94 -16.29 0.71
C ARG A 311 -5.11 -15.84 -0.48
N LEU A 312 -4.69 -16.80 -1.31
CA LEU A 312 -4.36 -16.56 -2.73
C LEU A 312 -5.34 -17.34 -3.61
N SER A 313 -6.04 -16.67 -4.52
CA SER A 313 -7.00 -17.28 -5.46
C SER A 313 -6.55 -17.08 -6.91
N PHE A 314 -6.24 -18.17 -7.60
CA PHE A 314 -5.68 -18.14 -8.97
C PHE A 314 -6.75 -18.36 -10.05
N ASP A 315 -7.83 -17.60 -9.99
CA ASP A 315 -8.91 -17.68 -10.99
C ASP A 315 -8.38 -17.45 -12.41
N ALA A 316 -8.97 -18.16 -13.37
CA ALA A 316 -8.67 -18.00 -14.79
C ALA A 316 -8.97 -16.56 -15.26
N TYR A 317 -8.10 -16.02 -16.11
CA TYR A 317 -8.44 -14.81 -16.84
C TYR A 317 -9.53 -15.08 -17.90
N PRO A 318 -10.26 -14.07 -18.38
CA PRO A 318 -11.27 -14.19 -19.43
C PRO A 318 -10.79 -14.88 -20.72
N ASN A 319 -9.50 -14.79 -21.06
CA ASN A 319 -8.92 -15.51 -22.21
C ASN A 319 -8.56 -16.98 -21.92
N GLY A 320 -8.93 -17.51 -20.75
CA GLY A 320 -8.62 -18.87 -20.31
C GLY A 320 -7.19 -19.07 -19.83
N ALA A 321 -6.39 -18.02 -19.68
CA ALA A 321 -5.07 -18.14 -19.08
C ALA A 321 -5.20 -18.41 -17.57
N ASP A 322 -4.65 -19.52 -17.11
CA ASP A 322 -4.64 -19.91 -15.70
C ASP A 322 -3.30 -19.52 -15.05
N PRO A 323 -3.28 -18.53 -14.15
CA PRO A 323 -2.07 -18.18 -13.45
C PRO A 323 -1.67 -19.28 -12.44
N THR A 324 -0.37 -19.46 -12.24
CA THR A 324 0.18 -20.34 -11.21
C THR A 324 1.18 -19.54 -10.38
N GLY A 325 1.05 -19.59 -9.07
CA GLY A 325 1.99 -18.94 -8.16
C GLY A 325 3.24 -19.78 -7.91
N SER A 326 4.27 -19.16 -7.37
CA SER A 326 5.47 -19.86 -6.93
C SER A 326 6.10 -19.20 -5.70
N ASN A 327 6.80 -19.98 -4.87
CA ASN A 327 7.52 -19.49 -3.69
C ASN A 327 6.63 -18.67 -2.73
N LEU A 328 5.57 -19.31 -2.21
CA LEU A 328 4.77 -18.75 -1.12
C LEU A 328 5.43 -19.07 0.22
N VAL A 329 5.67 -18.07 1.04
CA VAL A 329 6.21 -18.21 2.39
C VAL A 329 5.20 -17.65 3.39
N ILE A 330 4.75 -18.48 4.32
CA ILE A 330 3.92 -18.11 5.47
C ILE A 330 4.64 -18.58 6.73
N ASP A 331 5.26 -17.64 7.45
CA ASP A 331 6.31 -17.97 8.42
C ASP A 331 6.26 -17.14 9.70
N ASP A 332 6.46 -17.76 10.86
CA ASP A 332 6.62 -17.04 12.16
C ASP A 332 5.47 -16.04 12.46
N ASN A 333 4.22 -16.37 12.11
CA ASN A 333 3.07 -15.53 12.45
C ASN A 333 2.45 -15.96 13.79
N ASP A 334 1.95 -14.99 14.56
CA ASP A 334 1.13 -15.23 15.74
C ASP A 334 -0.32 -14.89 15.43
N ILE A 335 -1.19 -15.90 15.38
CA ILE A 335 -2.55 -15.79 14.85
C ILE A 335 -3.54 -16.29 15.89
N SER A 336 -4.47 -15.42 16.28
CA SER A 336 -5.45 -15.71 17.32
C SER A 336 -6.86 -15.22 16.98
N HIS A 337 -7.86 -15.87 17.59
CA HIS A 337 -9.27 -15.47 17.54
C HIS A 337 -9.84 -15.34 16.12
N VAL A 338 -9.45 -16.24 15.21
CA VAL A 338 -9.99 -16.27 13.85
C VAL A 338 -11.41 -16.83 13.86
N ARG A 339 -12.35 -16.07 13.28
CA ARG A 339 -13.80 -16.33 13.38
C ARG A 339 -14.35 -17.33 12.37
N THR A 340 -13.68 -17.57 11.25
CA THR A 340 -14.19 -18.56 10.28
C THR A 340 -14.31 -19.94 10.92
N THR A 341 -15.46 -20.59 10.72
CA THR A 341 -15.76 -21.97 11.17
C THR A 341 -15.82 -22.95 10.01
N ASP A 342 -16.21 -22.46 8.83
CA ASP A 342 -16.58 -23.29 7.67
C ASP A 342 -15.52 -23.28 6.57
N SER A 343 -14.46 -22.46 6.72
CA SER A 343 -13.32 -22.41 5.82
C SER A 343 -12.00 -22.49 6.56
N ASP A 344 -10.94 -22.85 5.84
CA ASP A 344 -9.58 -22.79 6.35
C ASP A 344 -9.12 -21.33 6.45
N ALA A 345 -8.47 -20.98 7.57
CA ALA A 345 -7.98 -19.63 7.84
C ALA A 345 -6.87 -19.19 6.86
N ILE A 346 -6.16 -20.15 6.27
CA ILE A 346 -5.07 -19.93 5.33
C ILE A 346 -5.30 -20.83 4.11
N ARG A 347 -5.42 -20.27 2.91
CA ARG A 347 -5.66 -21.12 1.73
C ARG A 347 -5.09 -20.62 0.41
N VAL A 348 -4.80 -21.61 -0.44
CA VAL A 348 -4.63 -21.44 -1.89
C VAL A 348 -5.89 -21.98 -2.56
N ALA A 349 -6.59 -21.13 -3.31
CA ALA A 349 -7.85 -21.45 -3.97
C ALA A 349 -7.72 -21.35 -5.50
N ASN A 350 -8.60 -22.07 -6.20
CA ASN A 350 -8.79 -22.00 -7.65
C ASN A 350 -7.49 -22.12 -8.49
N GLY A 351 -6.51 -22.84 -7.97
CA GLY A 351 -5.23 -23.07 -8.63
C GLY A 351 -4.21 -23.66 -7.67
N ARG A 352 -2.92 -23.35 -7.88
CA ARG A 352 -1.83 -23.92 -7.09
C ARG A 352 -0.63 -22.99 -6.97
N VAL A 353 0.21 -23.29 -5.98
CA VAL A 353 1.56 -22.72 -5.83
C VAL A 353 2.60 -23.83 -5.94
N VAL A 354 3.72 -23.54 -6.60
CA VAL A 354 4.92 -24.40 -6.58
C VAL A 354 5.94 -23.85 -5.59
N GLY A 355 6.34 -24.65 -4.61
CA GLY A 355 7.25 -24.23 -3.53
C GLY A 355 6.52 -23.41 -2.48
N LEU A 356 5.81 -24.09 -1.57
CA LEU A 356 5.09 -23.46 -0.46
C LEU A 356 5.80 -23.80 0.84
N ARG A 357 6.09 -22.79 1.67
CA ARG A 357 6.63 -22.97 3.02
C ARG A 357 5.63 -22.42 4.02
N PHE A 358 5.16 -23.28 4.91
CA PHE A 358 4.25 -22.94 5.99
C PHE A 358 4.88 -23.35 7.31
N THR A 359 5.62 -22.42 7.92
CA THR A 359 6.57 -22.75 8.99
C THR A 359 6.44 -21.88 10.22
N ASP A 360 6.68 -22.47 11.39
CA ASP A 360 6.84 -21.75 12.67
C ASP A 360 5.68 -20.81 13.08
N ASN A 361 4.47 -21.03 12.55
CA ASN A 361 3.29 -20.23 12.90
C ASN A 361 2.65 -20.72 14.20
N ARG A 362 2.18 -19.78 15.02
CA ARG A 362 1.44 -20.05 16.25
C ARG A 362 -0.03 -19.70 16.06
N PHE A 363 -0.91 -20.66 16.33
CA PHE A 363 -2.35 -20.50 16.26
C PHE A 363 -2.96 -20.64 17.65
N SER A 364 -3.92 -19.80 17.98
CA SER A 364 -4.71 -19.98 19.21
C SER A 364 -6.16 -19.54 19.03
N ALA A 365 -7.08 -20.17 19.76
CA ALA A 365 -8.50 -19.77 19.77
C ALA A 365 -9.12 -19.67 18.34
N MET A 366 -8.80 -20.65 17.49
CA MET A 366 -9.28 -20.69 16.10
C MET A 366 -10.69 -21.28 16.01
N GLY A 367 -11.59 -20.61 15.29
CA GLY A 367 -12.95 -21.10 15.04
C GLY A 367 -12.98 -22.38 14.20
N SER A 368 -12.09 -22.52 13.23
CA SER A 368 -11.98 -23.70 12.38
C SER A 368 -11.16 -24.81 13.02
N ARG A 369 -11.49 -26.09 12.71
CA ARG A 369 -10.65 -27.24 13.11
C ARG A 369 -9.43 -27.41 12.22
N ILE A 370 -9.53 -27.05 10.95
CA ILE A 370 -8.43 -27.09 10.00
C ILE A 370 -7.97 -25.65 9.76
N VAL A 371 -6.66 -25.42 9.90
CA VAL A 371 -6.08 -24.08 9.77
C VAL A 371 -5.80 -23.75 8.31
N HIS A 372 -5.42 -24.75 7.50
CA HIS A 372 -4.95 -24.52 6.14
C HIS A 372 -5.53 -25.46 5.08
N ALA A 373 -5.65 -24.96 3.85
CA ALA A 373 -5.90 -25.75 2.64
C ALA A 373 -5.07 -25.23 1.46
N PHE A 374 -4.09 -26.03 1.01
CA PHE A 374 -3.16 -25.66 -0.06
C PHE A 374 -3.50 -26.27 -1.43
N GLY A 375 -4.64 -26.95 -1.56
CA GLY A 375 -5.13 -27.49 -2.82
C GLY A 375 -4.11 -28.41 -3.51
N SER A 376 -3.89 -28.19 -4.82
CA SER A 376 -2.94 -28.97 -5.64
C SER A 376 -1.52 -28.38 -5.66
N SER A 377 -1.15 -27.61 -4.63
CA SER A 377 0.20 -27.03 -4.49
C SER A 377 1.26 -28.13 -4.31
N THR A 378 2.45 -27.89 -4.86
CA THR A 378 3.56 -28.86 -4.86
C THR A 378 4.81 -28.27 -4.21
N GLY A 379 5.72 -29.14 -3.75
CA GLY A 379 6.89 -28.69 -2.99
C GLY A 379 6.49 -28.02 -1.67
N VAL A 380 5.43 -28.52 -1.03
CA VAL A 380 4.88 -28.00 0.22
C VAL A 380 5.75 -28.48 1.38
N VAL A 381 6.27 -27.54 2.16
CA VAL A 381 7.00 -27.77 3.41
C VAL A 381 6.16 -27.23 4.55
N ILE A 382 5.76 -28.10 5.47
CA ILE A 382 5.06 -27.74 6.69
C ILE A 382 5.86 -28.22 7.89
N ALA A 383 6.26 -27.30 8.77
CA ALA A 383 7.11 -27.62 9.93
C ALA A 383 7.00 -26.57 11.03
N GLY A 384 7.21 -26.96 12.28
CA GLY A 384 7.36 -26.03 13.42
C GLY A 384 6.09 -25.27 13.85
N ASN A 385 4.96 -25.46 13.15
CA ASN A 385 3.70 -24.81 13.53
C ASN A 385 3.16 -25.37 14.86
N SER A 386 2.41 -24.54 15.57
CA SER A 386 1.71 -24.92 16.80
C SER A 386 0.28 -24.38 16.82
N ARG A 387 -0.61 -25.13 17.45
CA ARG A 387 -1.99 -24.73 17.71
C ARG A 387 -2.32 -24.98 19.17
N ASP A 388 -2.76 -23.93 19.87
CA ASP A 388 -3.11 -23.98 21.29
C ASP A 388 -1.98 -24.60 22.15
N GLY A 389 -0.73 -24.31 21.79
CA GLY A 389 0.49 -24.84 22.42
C GLY A 389 0.90 -26.27 22.02
N ALA A 390 0.07 -26.99 21.26
CA ALA A 390 0.39 -28.31 20.73
C ALA A 390 1.02 -28.20 19.33
N ARG A 391 1.86 -29.17 18.94
CA ARG A 391 2.41 -29.24 17.58
C ARG A 391 1.27 -29.36 16.56
N TYR A 392 1.29 -28.50 15.55
CA TYR A 392 0.38 -28.54 14.42
C TYR A 392 1.15 -29.01 13.17
N PRO A 393 0.58 -29.93 12.36
CA PRO A 393 1.22 -30.42 11.14
C PRO A 393 1.66 -29.34 10.19
#